data_AF-A0A533SLF9-F1
#
_entry.id   AF-A0A533SLF9-F1
#
_cell.length_a   1.000
_cell.length_b   1.000
_cell.length_c   1.000
_cell.angle_alpha   90.00
_cell.angle_beta   90.00
_cell.angle_gamma   90.00
#
_symmetry.space_group_name_H-M   'P 1'
#
loop_
_entity.id
_entity.type
_entity.pdbx_description
1 polymer ?
#
loop_
_entity_poly.entity_id
_entity_poly.type
_entity_poly.pdbx_seq_one_letter_code
_entity_poly.pdbx_strand_id
1 'polypeptide(L)'
;MYRNWRDLIKPKKLQVEAETYTNTYGKFYAEPLERGFGTTLGNALRRVLLSSLQGAAITSVRIKGVLHEFSSIPGVTEDVTDIVLNL
;
A
#
# COMPACT_ATOMS: atom_id res chain seq x y z
N MET A 1 -35.16 -30.05 -6.90
CA MET A 1 -34.32 -28.83 -6.88
C MET A 1 -32.91 -29.24 -6.47
N TYR A 2 -32.03 -29.53 -7.43
CA TYR A 2 -30.67 -30.01 -7.12
C TYR A 2 -29.82 -28.85 -6.60
N ARG A 3 -29.51 -28.87 -5.30
CA ARG A 3 -28.51 -27.98 -4.67
C ARG A 3 -27.12 -28.48 -5.07
N ASN A 4 -26.67 -28.15 -6.27
CA ASN A 4 -25.30 -28.39 -6.73
C ASN A 4 -24.33 -27.40 -6.05
N TRP A 5 -24.26 -27.41 -4.72
CA TRP A 5 -23.24 -26.68 -3.98
C TRP A 5 -22.04 -27.61 -3.82
N ARG A 6 -21.14 -27.60 -4.79
CA ARG A 6 -19.79 -28.14 -4.58
C ARG A 6 -19.11 -27.22 -3.57
N ASP A 7 -18.42 -27.78 -2.59
CA ASP A 7 -17.62 -26.99 -1.64
C ASP A 7 -16.59 -26.17 -2.40
N LEU A 8 -16.51 -24.88 -2.09
CA LEU A 8 -15.59 -23.96 -2.74
C LEU A 8 -14.15 -24.43 -2.51
N ILE A 9 -13.32 -24.45 -3.56
CA ILE A 9 -11.88 -24.67 -3.40
C ILE A 9 -11.28 -23.49 -2.62
N LYS A 10 -10.85 -23.76 -1.39
CA LYS A 10 -10.20 -22.78 -0.51
C LYS A 10 -8.68 -22.98 -0.55
N PRO A 11 -7.89 -21.90 -0.47
CA PRO A 11 -6.44 -22.02 -0.40
C PRO A 11 -6.05 -22.68 0.92
N LYS A 12 -5.09 -23.62 0.87
CA LYS A 12 -4.71 -24.43 2.04
C LYS A 12 -3.86 -23.65 3.04
N LYS A 13 -2.98 -22.78 2.53
CA LYS A 13 -2.08 -21.93 3.31
C LYS A 13 -1.62 -20.74 2.46
N LEU A 14 -1.38 -19.61 3.12
CA LEU A 14 -0.64 -18.49 2.54
C LEU A 14 0.87 -18.77 2.65
N GLN A 15 1.54 -18.89 1.50
CA GLN A 15 2.99 -19.07 1.43
C GLN A 15 3.66 -17.70 1.28
N VAL A 16 4.81 -17.52 1.94
CA VAL A 16 5.61 -16.30 1.86
C VAL A 16 6.90 -16.62 1.13
N GLU A 17 7.26 -15.80 0.15
CA GLU A 17 8.55 -15.89 -0.54
C GLU A 17 9.63 -15.26 0.34
N ALA A 18 10.28 -16.07 1.16
CA ALA A 18 11.26 -15.58 2.14
C ALA A 18 12.50 -14.94 1.49
N GLU A 19 12.85 -15.35 0.28
CA GLU A 19 14.04 -14.85 -0.44
C GLU A 19 13.91 -13.37 -0.84
N THR A 20 12.69 -12.92 -1.16
CA THR A 20 12.43 -11.53 -1.56
C THR A 20 12.00 -10.65 -0.39
N TYR A 21 11.83 -11.23 0.79
CA TYR A 21 11.30 -10.52 1.95
C TYR A 21 12.27 -9.46 2.47
N THR A 22 11.80 -8.22 2.53
CA THR A 22 12.51 -7.08 3.11
C THR A 22 11.57 -6.29 4.02
N ASN A 23 12.09 -5.25 4.68
CA ASN A 23 11.27 -4.38 5.54
C ASN A 23 10.14 -3.65 4.77
N THR A 24 10.26 -3.50 3.45
CA THR A 24 9.30 -2.75 2.61
C THR A 24 8.69 -3.59 1.48
N TYR A 25 9.10 -4.85 1.33
CA TYR A 25 8.60 -5.74 0.29
C TYR A 25 8.30 -7.14 0.84
N GLY A 26 7.14 -7.68 0.47
CA GLY A 26 6.78 -9.06 0.74
C GLY A 26 5.94 -9.64 -0.39
N LYS A 27 6.25 -10.87 -0.81
CA LYS A 27 5.52 -11.60 -1.84
C LYS A 27 4.87 -12.84 -1.27
N PHE A 28 3.58 -13.00 -1.57
CA PHE A 28 2.72 -14.03 -1.00
C PHE A 28 2.03 -14.84 -2.09
N TYR A 29 1.91 -16.14 -1.90
CA TYR A 29 1.19 -17.05 -2.79
C TYR A 29 0.04 -17.72 -2.05
N ALA A 30 -1.16 -17.67 -2.64
CA ALA A 30 -2.35 -18.33 -2.13
C ALA A 30 -2.94 -19.23 -3.20
N GLU A 31 -2.84 -20.54 -2.97
CA GLU A 31 -3.32 -21.57 -3.88
C GLU A 31 -3.79 -22.82 -3.10
N PRO A 32 -4.67 -23.66 -3.69
CA PRO A 32 -5.40 -23.45 -4.93
C PRO A 32 -6.61 -22.51 -4.74
N LEU A 33 -7.02 -21.86 -5.83
CA LEU A 33 -8.24 -21.03 -5.90
C LEU A 33 -9.12 -21.49 -7.06
N GLU A 34 -10.43 -21.35 -6.92
CA GLU A 34 -11.34 -21.55 -8.04
C GLU A 34 -11.07 -20.56 -9.17
N ARG A 35 -11.40 -20.97 -10.40
CA ARG A 35 -11.26 -20.12 -11.58
C ARG A 35 -12.04 -18.81 -11.36
N GLY A 36 -11.35 -17.69 -11.55
CA GLY A 36 -11.91 -16.35 -11.35
C GLY A 36 -11.79 -15.79 -9.93
N PHE A 37 -11.69 -16.65 -8.90
CA PHE A 37 -11.56 -16.19 -7.51
C PHE A 37 -10.22 -15.50 -7.23
N GLY A 38 -9.16 -15.87 -7.96
CA GLY A 38 -7.87 -15.17 -7.89
C GLY A 38 -8.02 -13.66 -8.19
N THR A 39 -8.73 -13.31 -9.26
CA THR A 39 -8.98 -11.91 -9.63
C THR A 39 -9.91 -11.23 -8.63
N THR A 40 -10.97 -11.90 -8.17
CA THR A 40 -11.90 -11.35 -7.17
C THR A 40 -11.18 -11.01 -5.86
N LEU A 41 -10.41 -11.95 -5.32
CA LEU A 41 -9.63 -11.74 -4.09
C LEU A 41 -8.51 -10.73 -4.29
N GLY A 42 -7.74 -10.83 -5.38
CA GLY A 42 -6.65 -9.93 -5.70
C GLY A 42 -7.11 -8.47 -5.82
N ASN A 43 -8.21 -8.22 -6.52
CA ASN A 43 -8.78 -6.88 -6.64
C ASN A 43 -9.30 -6.34 -5.31
N ALA A 44 -9.97 -7.18 -4.52
CA ALA A 44 -10.46 -6.79 -3.20
C ALA A 44 -9.30 -6.41 -2.26
N LEU A 45 -8.28 -7.27 -2.16
CA LEU A 45 -7.09 -7.04 -1.34
C LEU A 45 -6.32 -5.80 -1.81
N ARG A 46 -6.12 -5.64 -3.12
CA ARG A 46 -5.46 -4.45 -3.69
C ARG A 46 -6.17 -3.16 -3.26
N ARG A 47 -7.50 -3.12 -3.30
CA ARG A 47 -8.27 -1.94 -2.87
C ARG A 47 -8.08 -1.66 -1.38
N VAL A 48 -8.18 -2.68 -0.53
CA VAL A 48 -8.00 -2.53 0.92
C VAL A 48 -6.59 -2.05 1.25
N LEU A 49 -5.56 -2.67 0.66
CA LEU A 49 -4.16 -2.32 0.90
C LEU A 49 -3.82 -0.89 0.44
N LEU A 50 -4.40 -0.42 -0.66
CA LEU A 50 -4.12 0.93 -1.17
C LEU A 50 -4.92 2.04 -0.51
N SER A 51 -6.06 1.76 0.13
CA SER A 51 -6.98 2.83 0.57
C SER A 51 -7.41 2.77 2.02
N SER A 52 -7.20 1.64 2.71
CA SER A 52 -7.84 1.39 4.02
C SER A 52 -6.85 1.02 5.13
N LEU A 53 -5.55 1.03 4.83
CA LEU A 53 -4.53 0.80 5.86
C LEU A 53 -4.35 2.06 6.71
N GLN A 54 -4.35 1.86 8.02
CA GLN A 54 -3.99 2.91 8.96
C GLN A 54 -2.48 3.14 8.90
N GLY A 55 -2.09 4.41 8.98
CA GLY A 55 -0.69 4.83 9.00
C GLY A 55 -0.56 6.21 9.62
N ALA A 56 0.68 6.64 9.79
CA ALA A 56 1.02 7.99 10.17
C ALA A 56 1.63 8.70 8.95
N ALA A 57 1.27 9.96 8.76
CA ALA A 57 1.83 10.81 7.73
C ALA A 57 1.92 12.25 8.25
N ILE A 58 2.83 13.03 7.69
CA ILE A 58 2.91 14.46 7.98
C ILE A 58 1.72 15.15 7.32
N THR A 59 0.93 15.87 8.12
CA THR A 59 -0.28 16.57 7.64
C THR A 59 -0.10 18.08 7.54
N SER A 60 0.88 18.63 8.24
CA SER A 60 1.12 20.08 8.28
C SER A 60 2.53 20.39 8.77
N VAL A 61 3.16 21.39 8.18
CA VAL A 61 4.47 21.91 8.58
C VAL A 61 4.42 23.43 8.65
N ARG A 62 5.11 24.02 9.63
CA ARG A 62 5.26 25.46 9.79
C ARG A 62 6.74 25.83 9.79
N ILE A 63 7.16 26.59 8.78
CA ILE A 63 8.53 27.08 8.64
C ILE A 63 8.57 28.56 9.03
N LYS A 64 9.48 28.93 9.93
CA LYS A 64 9.61 30.31 10.40
C LYS A 64 10.06 31.23 9.26
N GLY A 65 9.33 32.31 9.04
CA GLY A 65 9.66 33.31 8.00
C GLY A 65 9.21 32.93 6.59
N VAL A 66 8.56 31.77 6.41
CA VAL A 66 7.99 31.32 5.14
C VAL A 66 6.48 31.53 5.17
N LEU A 67 5.96 32.23 4.16
CA LEU A 67 4.53 32.52 4.02
C LEU A 67 3.78 31.49 3.17
N HIS A 68 4.44 30.87 2.18
CA HIS A 68 3.84 29.91 1.24
C HIS A 68 4.88 28.90 0.71
N GLU A 69 4.45 27.77 0.15
CA GLU A 69 5.34 26.68 -0.29
C GLU A 69 6.30 27.02 -1.45
N PHE A 70 6.03 28.11 -2.19
CA PHE A 70 6.85 28.53 -3.35
C PHE A 70 7.98 29.51 -3.02
N SER A 71 8.30 29.74 -1.74
CA SER A 71 9.35 30.68 -1.35
C SER A 71 10.72 30.01 -1.23
N SER A 72 11.78 30.75 -1.50
CA SER A 72 13.15 30.35 -1.13
C SER A 72 13.50 30.82 0.28
N ILE A 73 14.39 30.08 0.95
CA ILE A 73 14.90 30.43 2.28
C ILE A 73 16.36 30.87 2.15
N PRO A 74 16.74 32.09 2.57
CA PRO A 74 18.13 32.52 2.56
C PRO A 74 19.04 31.56 3.34
N GLY A 75 20.10 31.07 2.70
CA GLY A 75 21.06 30.15 3.30
C GLY A 75 20.68 28.66 3.20
N VAL A 76 19.56 28.33 2.54
CA VAL A 76 19.18 26.96 2.20
C VAL A 76 19.32 26.74 0.70
N THR A 77 19.80 25.57 0.30
CA THR A 77 20.03 25.23 -1.12
C THR A 77 18.73 24.85 -1.81
N GLU A 78 17.88 24.08 -1.13
CA GLU A 78 16.57 23.64 -1.58
C GLU A 78 15.50 24.73 -1.41
N ASP A 79 14.48 24.72 -2.27
CA ASP A 79 13.29 25.53 -2.06
C ASP A 79 12.32 24.87 -1.06
N VAL A 80 11.30 25.60 -0.62
CA VAL A 80 10.33 25.05 0.34
C VAL A 80 9.53 23.88 -0.22
N THR A 81 9.31 23.81 -1.54
CA THR A 81 8.57 22.70 -2.16
C THR A 81 9.38 21.41 -2.10
N ASP A 82 10.68 21.47 -2.39
CA ASP A 82 11.62 20.36 -2.25
C ASP A 82 11.71 19.87 -0.80
N ILE A 83 11.74 20.81 0.16
CA ILE A 83 11.70 20.46 1.59
C ILE A 83 10.41 19.70 1.91
N VAL A 84 9.26 20.18 1.46
CA VAL A 84 7.95 19.53 1.69
C VAL A 84 7.87 18.13 1.07
N LEU A 85 8.50 17.90 -0.09
CA LEU A 85 8.52 16.58 -0.73
C LEU A 85 9.44 15.56 -0.02
N ASN A 86 10.45 16.04 0.71
CA ASN A 86 11.39 15.19 1.45
C ASN A 86 10.98 14.91 2.89
N LEU A 87 9.92 15.56 3.39
CA LEU A 87 9.33 15.36 4.71
C LEU A 87 8.44 14.10 4.74
#